data_AF-A0A1G3LSZ6-F1
#
_entry.id   AF-A0A1G3LSZ6-F1
#
_cell.length_a   1.000
_cell.length_b   1.000
_cell.length_c   1.000
_cell.angle_alpha   90.00
_cell.angle_beta   90.00
_cell.angle_gamma   90.00
#
_symmetry.space_group_name_H-M   'P 1'
#
loop_
_entity.id
_entity.type
_entity.pdbx_description
1 polymer ?
#
loop_
_entity_poly.entity_id
_entity_poly.type
_entity_poly.pdbx_seq_one_letter_code
_entity_poly.pdbx_strand_id
1 'polypeptide(L)'
;MILWGINGDPVGDDGGWEVTAVGAFPIPVIFSVNGYDCFSGTVGDGVTVESDDGFNATFVVPPLPMGTYDVVVRKADGTGSPVTLISGLEIIHRAFTTDLYALRAHLPPPRAVGPYAVQDEE
;
A
#
# COMPACT_ATOMS: atom_id res chain seq x y z
N MET A 1 18.32 -12.88 -16.33
CA MET A 1 17.77 -11.51 -16.19
C MET A 1 17.01 -11.48 -14.89
N ILE A 2 17.44 -10.69 -13.92
CA ILE A 2 16.72 -10.56 -12.65
C ILE A 2 15.65 -9.50 -12.89
N LEU A 3 14.38 -9.86 -12.77
CA LEU A 3 13.26 -8.94 -12.96
C LEU A 3 12.99 -8.27 -11.61
N TRP A 4 13.09 -6.95 -11.54
CA TRP A 4 12.73 -6.17 -10.35
C TRP A 4 11.38 -5.51 -10.60
N GLY A 5 10.40 -5.82 -9.77
CA GLY A 5 9.02 -5.34 -9.93
C GLY A 5 8.30 -5.25 -8.59
N ILE A 6 7.04 -4.87 -8.66
CA ILE A 6 6.13 -4.68 -7.54
C ILE A 6 5.04 -5.72 -7.66
N ASN A 7 4.75 -6.39 -6.56
CA ASN A 7 3.61 -7.27 -6.45
C ASN A 7 2.56 -6.58 -5.58
N GLY A 8 1.49 -6.08 -6.20
CA GLY A 8 0.44 -5.39 -5.46
C GLY A 8 -0.68 -4.84 -6.33
N ASP A 9 -1.83 -4.69 -5.69
CA ASP A 9 -2.97 -3.91 -6.18
C ASP A 9 -2.66 -2.41 -6.09
N PRO A 10 -3.42 -1.55 -6.81
CA PRO A 10 -3.29 -0.10 -6.67
C PRO A 10 -3.48 0.35 -5.21
N VAL A 11 -2.62 1.28 -4.79
CA VAL A 11 -2.60 1.82 -3.42
C VAL A 11 -3.41 3.11 -3.32
N GLY A 12 -3.90 3.42 -2.12
CA GLY A 12 -4.65 4.64 -1.86
C GLY A 12 -3.77 5.89 -1.75
N ASP A 13 -4.37 7.05 -1.98
CA ASP A 13 -3.75 8.38 -1.85
C ASP A 13 -3.58 8.83 -0.38
N ASP A 14 -4.16 8.10 0.57
CA ASP A 14 -4.11 8.33 2.01
C ASP A 14 -2.77 7.91 2.66
N GLY A 15 -1.95 7.13 1.96
CA GLY A 15 -0.68 6.62 2.46
C GLY A 15 -0.84 5.52 3.51
N GLY A 16 0.28 4.95 3.97
CA GLY A 16 0.26 3.83 4.93
C GLY A 16 0.03 2.46 4.30
N TRP A 17 0.05 2.37 2.97
CA TRP A 17 -0.12 1.12 2.23
C TRP A 17 1.18 0.33 2.17
N GLU A 18 1.13 -0.92 2.60
CA GLU A 18 2.22 -1.87 2.45
C GLU A 18 2.29 -2.40 1.02
N VAL A 19 3.49 -2.34 0.44
CA VAL A 19 3.78 -2.79 -0.92
C VAL A 19 5.00 -3.70 -0.89
N THR A 20 4.92 -4.83 -1.57
CA THR A 20 6.04 -5.77 -1.69
C THR A 20 6.73 -5.61 -3.03
N ALA A 21 7.99 -5.19 -3.01
CA ALA A 21 8.88 -5.30 -4.16
C ALA A 21 9.46 -6.71 -4.25
N VAL A 22 9.55 -7.24 -5.48
CA VAL A 22 10.08 -8.56 -5.80
C VAL A 22 11.31 -8.39 -6.69
N GLY A 23 12.42 -9.00 -6.30
CA GLY A 23 13.70 -8.90 -6.99
C GLY A 23 14.89 -9.18 -6.06
N ALA A 24 16.04 -9.53 -6.63
CA ALA A 24 17.25 -9.66 -5.82
C ALA A 24 17.79 -8.25 -5.46
N PHE A 25 17.54 -7.80 -4.24
CA PHE A 25 17.94 -6.46 -3.78
C PHE A 25 19.23 -6.50 -2.96
N PRO A 26 20.11 -5.50 -3.10
CA PRO A 26 21.27 -5.35 -2.22
C PRO A 26 20.82 -4.81 -0.84
N ILE A 27 20.65 -5.69 0.13
CA ILE A 27 20.19 -5.32 1.48
C ILE A 27 21.33 -4.63 2.27
N PRO A 28 21.06 -3.52 3.01
CA PRO A 28 19.78 -2.80 3.11
C PRO A 28 19.49 -1.84 1.96
N VAL A 29 18.20 -1.64 1.66
CA VAL A 29 17.73 -0.72 0.62
C VAL A 29 16.78 0.36 1.15
N ILE A 30 16.64 1.43 0.38
CA ILE A 30 15.64 2.48 0.56
C ILE A 30 14.81 2.55 -0.72
N PHE A 31 13.49 2.52 -0.58
CA PHE A 31 12.56 2.74 -1.67
C PHE A 31 12.11 4.20 -1.68
N SER A 32 11.91 4.75 -2.87
CA SER A 32 11.40 6.10 -3.05
C SER A 32 10.43 6.16 -4.21
N VAL A 33 9.37 6.95 -4.05
CA VAL A 33 8.30 7.12 -5.02
C VAL A 33 8.10 8.62 -5.23
N ASN A 34 8.19 9.08 -6.48
CA ASN A 34 8.08 10.51 -6.83
C ASN A 34 9.02 11.43 -6.01
N GLY A 35 10.20 10.92 -5.63
CA GLY A 35 11.17 11.64 -4.81
C GLY A 35 10.90 11.63 -3.30
N TYR A 36 9.86 10.94 -2.83
CA TYR A 36 9.59 10.72 -1.40
C TYR A 36 10.09 9.34 -0.98
N ASP A 37 10.85 9.28 0.10
CA ASP A 37 11.31 8.02 0.66
C ASP A 37 10.15 7.27 1.35
N CYS A 38 10.07 5.96 1.11
CA CYS A 38 9.10 5.07 1.73
C CYS A 38 9.59 4.58 3.09
N PHE A 39 8.66 4.25 3.97
CA PHE A 39 8.98 3.70 5.29
C PHE A 39 9.15 2.18 5.21
N SER A 40 9.91 1.59 6.12
CA SER A 40 10.10 0.13 6.14
C SER A 40 8.95 -0.64 6.75
N GLY A 41 8.09 0.03 7.53
CA GLY A 41 7.05 -0.62 8.33
C GLY A 41 7.59 -1.30 9.60
N THR A 42 8.91 -1.52 9.71
CA THR A 42 9.55 -2.09 10.90
C THR A 42 9.87 -1.01 11.92
N VAL A 43 9.47 -1.26 13.18
CA VAL A 43 9.70 -0.34 14.29
C VAL A 43 11.21 -0.18 14.55
N GLY A 44 11.73 1.02 14.34
CA GLY A 44 13.14 1.36 14.59
C GLY A 44 13.98 1.58 13.33
N ASP A 45 13.51 1.13 12.16
CA ASP A 45 14.32 1.15 10.92
C ASP A 45 14.00 2.32 9.99
N GLY A 46 12.91 3.04 10.24
CA GLY A 46 12.56 4.26 9.53
C GLY A 46 12.27 4.01 8.06
N VAL A 47 13.21 4.39 7.18
CA VAL A 47 13.14 4.21 5.71
C VAL A 47 14.00 3.05 5.21
N THR A 48 14.75 2.42 6.10
CA THR A 48 15.69 1.34 5.76
C THR A 48 14.93 0.04 5.72
N VAL A 49 14.84 -0.56 4.54
CA VAL A 49 14.14 -1.81 4.31
C VAL A 49 15.14 -2.95 4.29
N GLU A 50 14.95 -3.86 5.25
CA GLU A 50 15.59 -5.16 5.30
C GLU A 50 14.69 -6.19 4.60
N SER A 51 15.29 -7.25 4.06
CA SER A 51 14.57 -8.36 3.47
C SER A 51 15.07 -9.65 4.07
N ASP A 52 14.18 -10.43 4.68
CA ASP A 52 14.52 -11.67 5.38
C ASP A 52 14.96 -12.78 4.40
N ASP A 53 14.47 -12.74 3.17
CA ASP A 53 14.68 -13.78 2.16
C ASP A 53 15.61 -13.35 1.00
N GLY A 54 15.99 -12.07 0.91
CA GLY A 54 16.84 -11.55 -0.16
C GLY A 54 16.12 -11.27 -1.48
N PHE A 55 14.83 -11.56 -1.57
CA PHE A 55 14.06 -11.50 -2.82
C PHE A 55 12.77 -10.68 -2.71
N ASN A 56 12.23 -10.53 -1.51
CA ASN A 56 11.02 -9.77 -1.24
C ASN A 56 11.33 -8.69 -0.20
N ALA A 57 11.04 -7.44 -0.54
CA ALA A 57 11.22 -6.30 0.34
C ALA A 57 9.90 -5.55 0.47
N THR A 58 9.38 -5.46 1.69
CA THR A 58 8.12 -4.76 1.97
C THR A 58 8.41 -3.35 2.45
N PHE A 59 7.67 -2.38 1.93
CA PHE A 59 7.76 -0.98 2.34
C PHE A 59 6.39 -0.33 2.37
N VAL A 60 6.28 0.77 3.10
CA VAL A 60 5.06 1.54 3.30
C VAL A 60 5.12 2.83 2.50
N VAL A 61 4.13 3.02 1.63
CA VAL A 61 4.04 4.17 0.73
C VAL A 61 3.50 5.39 1.51
N PRO A 62 4.17 6.56 1.43
CA PRO A 62 3.65 7.78 2.02
C PRO A 62 2.40 8.29 1.27
N PRO A 63 1.60 9.20 1.85
CA PRO A 63 0.48 9.81 1.14
C PRO A 63 0.98 10.55 -0.10
N LEU A 64 0.42 10.19 -1.25
CA LEU A 64 0.79 10.72 -2.56
C LEU A 64 -0.48 11.04 -3.37
N PRO A 65 -0.46 12.07 -4.22
CA PRO A 65 -1.59 12.35 -5.09
C PRO A 65 -1.81 11.21 -6.09
N MET A 66 -3.03 11.10 -6.62
CA MET A 66 -3.38 10.09 -7.62
C MET A 66 -2.46 10.17 -8.86
N GLY A 67 -2.06 9.01 -9.37
CA GLY A 67 -1.18 8.92 -10.52
C GLY A 67 -0.37 7.62 -10.54
N THR A 68 0.33 7.39 -11.65
CA THR A 68 1.28 6.28 -11.78
C THR A 68 2.70 6.82 -11.58
N TYR A 69 3.43 6.21 -10.65
CA TYR A 69 4.79 6.62 -10.32
C TYR A 69 5.78 5.48 -10.48
N ASP A 70 6.96 5.83 -10.96
CA ASP A 70 8.11 4.94 -10.89
C ASP A 70 8.57 4.79 -9.44
N VAL A 71 8.89 3.55 -9.07
CA VAL A 71 9.52 3.26 -7.78
C VAL A 71 11.00 3.10 -8.00
N VAL A 72 11.78 3.84 -7.22
CA VAL A 72 13.23 3.85 -7.28
C VAL A 72 13.78 3.20 -6.02
N VAL A 73 14.63 2.20 -6.20
CA VAL A 73 15.37 1.54 -5.13
C VAL A 73 16.83 2.00 -5.15
N ARG A 74 17.37 2.30 -3.97
CA ARG A 74 18.79 2.61 -3.76
C ARG A 74 19.31 1.85 -2.55
N LYS A 75 20.61 1.59 -2.49
CA LYS A 75 21.21 1.05 -1.26
C LYS A 75 21.15 2.08 -0.14
N ALA A 76 20.97 1.61 1.09
CA ALA A 76 20.94 2.48 2.26
C ALA A 76 22.31 3.11 2.57
N ASP A 77 23.42 2.47 2.18
CA ASP A 77 24.78 3.00 2.32
C ASP A 77 25.11 4.14 1.32
N GLY A 78 24.20 4.46 0.40
CA GLY A 78 24.39 5.48 -0.64
C GLY A 78 25.35 5.05 -1.75
N THR A 79 25.80 3.79 -1.78
CA THR A 79 26.68 3.28 -2.84
C THR A 79 25.88 2.71 -4.00
N GLY A 80 26.42 2.87 -5.21
CA GLY A 80 25.77 2.42 -6.44
C GLY A 80 24.73 3.41 -6.96
N SER A 81 24.36 3.23 -8.23
CA SER A 81 23.33 4.05 -8.85
C SER A 81 21.94 3.57 -8.41
N PRO A 82 20.99 4.49 -8.16
CA PRO A 82 19.59 4.12 -7.96
C PRO A 82 19.06 3.37 -9.18
N VAL A 83 18.15 2.44 -8.95
CA VAL A 83 17.54 1.62 -9.99
C VAL A 83 16.03 1.79 -9.93
N THR A 84 15.42 1.98 -11.09
CA THR A 84 13.97 2.04 -11.23
C THR A 84 13.39 0.64 -11.40
N LEU A 85 12.34 0.31 -10.64
CA LEU A 85 11.61 -0.93 -10.78
C LEU A 85 10.83 -0.94 -12.10
N ILE A 86 10.66 -2.11 -12.71
CA ILE A 86 10.09 -2.24 -14.06
C ILE A 86 8.58 -1.98 -14.06
N SER A 87 7.91 -2.19 -12.93
CA SER A 87 6.50 -1.86 -12.74
C SER A 87 6.34 -0.57 -11.94
N GLY A 88 5.57 0.36 -12.50
CA GLY A 88 5.13 1.54 -11.76
C GLY A 88 4.10 1.19 -10.69
N LEU A 89 4.06 2.01 -9.64
CA LEU A 89 3.05 1.99 -8.60
C LEU A 89 1.88 2.88 -9.01
N GLU A 90 0.67 2.34 -9.03
CA GLU A 90 -0.55 3.09 -9.30
C GLU A 90 -1.18 3.57 -7.99
N ILE A 91 -1.30 4.89 -7.83
CA ILE A 91 -2.00 5.55 -6.73
C ILE A 91 -3.40 5.94 -7.22
N ILE A 92 -4.43 5.41 -6.55
CA ILE A 92 -5.82 5.71 -6.83
C ILE A 92 -6.45 6.47 -5.68
N HIS A 93 -7.42 7.33 -5.99
CA HIS A 93 -8.22 7.95 -4.95
C HIS A 93 -9.21 6.92 -4.37
N ARG A 94 -9.09 6.62 -3.08
CA ARG A 94 -10.11 5.82 -2.37
C ARG A 94 -11.06 6.76 -1.64
N ALA A 95 -12.18 7.07 -2.28
CA ALA A 95 -13.24 7.82 -1.61
C ALA A 95 -13.86 6.98 -0.49
N PHE A 96 -14.08 7.58 0.68
CA PHE A 96 -14.80 6.99 1.83
C PHE A 96 -16.12 6.28 1.44
N THR A 97 -16.76 6.77 0.38
CA THR A 97 -17.97 6.19 -0.20
C THR A 97 -17.75 4.76 -0.72
N THR A 98 -16.61 4.49 -1.35
CA THR A 98 -16.23 3.14 -1.84
C THR A 98 -16.06 2.17 -0.68
N ASP A 99 -15.43 2.61 0.42
CA ASP A 99 -15.28 1.79 1.64
C ASP A 99 -16.62 1.53 2.33
N LEU A 100 -17.49 2.54 2.38
CA LEU A 100 -18.84 2.40 2.94
C LEU A 100 -19.68 1.40 2.12
N TYR A 101 -19.61 1.44 0.80
CA TYR A 101 -20.33 0.48 -0.06
C TYR A 101 -19.75 -0.94 0.03
N ALA A 102 -18.44 -1.11 0.18
CA ALA A 102 -17.81 -2.40 0.42
C ALA A 102 -18.27 -3.01 1.77
N LEU A 103 -18.32 -2.19 2.83
CA LEU A 103 -18.86 -2.59 4.13
C LEU A 103 -20.35 -2.97 4.05
N ARG A 104 -21.15 -2.20 3.31
CA ARG A 104 -22.59 -2.45 3.16
C ARG A 104 -22.90 -3.71 2.35
N ALA A 105 -22.01 -4.12 1.45
CA ALA A 105 -22.14 -5.36 0.68
C ALA A 105 -21.87 -6.62 1.53
N HIS A 106 -21.04 -6.51 2.58
CA HIS A 106 -20.72 -7.62 3.48
C HIS A 106 -21.62 -7.71 4.72
N LEU A 107 -22.41 -6.68 4.99
CA LEU A 107 -23.45 -6.77 6.02
C LEU A 107 -24.66 -7.53 5.45
N PRO A 108 -25.20 -8.53 6.17
CA PRO A 108 -26.43 -9.17 5.75
C PRO A 108 -27.52 -8.10 5.55
N PRO A 109 -28.40 -8.25 4.56
CA PRO A 109 -29.47 -7.28 4.33
C PRO A 109 -30.20 -7.04 5.67
N PRO A 110 -30.55 -5.78 5.99
CA PRO A 110 -31.29 -5.48 7.21
C PRO A 110 -32.46 -6.46 7.29
N ARG A 111 -32.54 -7.22 8.39
CA ARG A 111 -33.71 -8.09 8.62
C ARG A 111 -34.92 -7.20 8.39
N ALA A 112 -35.85 -7.64 7.54
CA ALA A 112 -37.11 -6.94 7.38
C ALA A 112 -37.65 -6.71 8.79
N VAL A 113 -37.70 -5.45 9.21
CA VAL A 113 -38.34 -5.08 10.47
C VAL A 113 -39.79 -5.51 10.27
N GLY A 114 -40.16 -6.61 10.90
CA GLY A 114 -41.53 -7.10 10.89
C GLY A 114 -42.46 -5.99 11.36
N PRO A 115 -43.74 -6.00 10.93
CA PRO A 115 -44.68 -4.96 11.32
C PRO A 115 -44.70 -4.81 12.84
N TYR A 116 -44.38 -3.62 13.34
CA TYR A 116 -44.53 -3.28 14.74
C TYR A 116 -46.00 -2.92 14.96
N ALA A 117 -46.71 -3.73 15.76
CA ALA A 117 -48.03 -3.35 16.23
C ALA A 117 -47.87 -2.26 17.29
N VAL A 118 -48.26 -1.03 16.96
CA VAL A 118 -48.46 0.02 17.96
C VAL A 118 -49.73 -0.37 18.71
N GLN A 119 -49.59 -0.79 19.97
CA GLN A 119 -50.75 -0.86 20.86
C GLN A 119 -51.01 0.57 21.32
N ASP A 120 -52.14 1.13 20.89
CA ASP A 120 -52.61 2.43 21.35
C ASP A 120 -52.77 2.39 22.88
N GLU A 121 -52.13 3.32 23.58
CA GLU A 121 -52.32 3.55 25.01
C GLU A 121 -53.70 4.22 25.22
N GLU A 122 -54.63 3.51 25.87
CA GLU A 122 -55.85 4.10 26.48
C GLU A 122 -55.59 4.56 27.93
#